data_AF-A0A2P5K1S7-F1
#
_entry.id   AF-A0A2P5K1S7-F1
#
_cell.length_a   1.000
_cell.length_b   1.000
_cell.length_c   1.000
_cell.angle_alpha   90.00
_cell.angle_beta   90.00
_cell.angle_gamma   90.00
#
_symmetry.space_group_name_H-M   'P 1'
#
loop_
_entity.id
_entity.type
_entity.pdbx_description
1 polymer ?
#
loop_
_entity_poly.entity_id
_entity_poly.type
_entity_poly.pdbx_seq_one_letter_code
_entity_poly.pdbx_strand_id
1 'polypeptide(L)'
;MSKGLYGYGQGGGVWYGAYNYLTFTESDEGNIMQVDVQSNGHELRIELWEGLIEQNDHCWWATHFQEAVSIGTGSNPQIEPNPQLCWTIKPGDYTLFFAGFNHDDEIIPYTIDYKIEYLTYDIVICEVIYDPPGQEPDNELIKLCNQGSSSVDIGGWRLTDGEGTYTIPSGTTITAGSSWSVYGSTYNPTRYTRGLYLANSHDDVILYDKAGIKVNEYHW
;
A
#
# COMPACT_ATOMS: atom_id res chain seq x y z
N MET A 1 -11.75 20.33 9.01
CA MET A 1 -13.14 20.16 9.50
C MET A 1 -13.81 19.21 8.54
N SER A 2 -14.14 18.00 8.99
CA SER A 2 -14.84 17.00 8.17
C SER A 2 -16.19 17.55 7.73
N LYS A 3 -16.46 17.51 6.42
CA LYS A 3 -17.82 17.70 5.91
C LYS A 3 -18.62 16.44 6.25
N GLY A 4 -19.85 16.61 6.70
CA GLY A 4 -20.75 15.50 7.03
C GLY A 4 -21.69 15.21 5.86
N LEU A 5 -21.80 13.95 5.44
CA LEU A 5 -22.88 13.48 4.57
C LEU A 5 -23.93 12.75 5.39
N TYR A 6 -25.18 12.90 4.95
CA TYR A 6 -26.36 12.37 5.60
C TYR A 6 -27.18 11.57 4.60
N GLY A 7 -27.56 10.34 4.97
CA GLY A 7 -28.40 9.48 4.15
C GLY A 7 -29.39 8.67 4.97
N TYR A 8 -30.54 8.37 4.36
CA TYR A 8 -31.53 7.44 4.92
C TYR A 8 -31.38 6.06 4.28
N GLY A 9 -31.26 5.02 5.11
CA GLY A 9 -31.29 3.64 4.63
C GLY A 9 -32.70 3.24 4.16
N GLN A 10 -32.81 2.33 3.19
CA GLN A 10 -34.11 1.81 2.70
C GLN A 10 -34.94 1.07 3.78
N GLY A 11 -34.35 0.74 4.93
CA GLY A 11 -35.00 0.08 6.07
C GLY A 11 -35.25 0.96 7.30
N GLY A 12 -35.03 2.28 7.21
CA GLY A 12 -34.97 3.17 8.38
C GLY A 12 -33.55 3.28 8.97
N GLY A 13 -33.29 4.36 9.70
CA GLY A 13 -31.98 4.72 10.28
C GLY A 13 -31.25 5.83 9.51
N VAL A 14 -30.56 6.68 10.27
CA VAL A 14 -29.71 7.78 9.78
C VAL A 14 -28.24 7.34 9.72
N TRP A 15 -27.64 7.52 8.55
CA TRP A 15 -26.20 7.38 8.38
C TRP A 15 -25.55 8.76 8.35
N TYR A 16 -24.59 8.96 9.24
CA TYR A 16 -23.74 10.15 9.26
C TYR A 16 -22.30 9.72 9.05
N GLY A 17 -21.63 10.34 8.08
CA GLY A 17 -20.22 10.09 7.84
C GLY A 17 -19.41 11.35 7.64
N ALA A 18 -18.24 11.36 8.25
CA ALA A 18 -17.20 12.34 7.98
C ALA A 18 -16.42 11.92 6.74
N TYR A 19 -15.97 12.87 5.93
CA TYR A 19 -15.15 12.55 4.78
C TYR A 19 -14.06 13.59 4.50
N ASN A 20 -13.06 13.15 3.75
CA ASN A 20 -11.99 14.01 3.23
C ASN A 20 -11.75 13.73 1.75
N TYR A 21 -11.45 14.77 1.01
CA TYR A 21 -11.03 14.67 -0.38
C TYR A 21 -9.52 14.46 -0.44
N LEU A 22 -9.11 13.54 -1.32
CA LEU A 22 -7.73 13.22 -1.60
C LEU A 22 -7.54 13.33 -3.11
N THR A 23 -6.42 13.88 -3.54
CA THR A 23 -6.05 13.96 -4.96
C THR A 23 -4.65 13.40 -5.10
N PHE A 24 -4.49 12.42 -5.97
CA PHE A 24 -3.22 11.77 -6.29
C PHE A 24 -2.83 12.07 -7.72
N THR A 25 -1.55 12.33 -7.93
CA THR A 25 -0.93 12.62 -9.23
C THR A 25 -0.18 11.41 -9.76
N GLU A 26 0.31 11.50 -10.99
CA GLU A 26 1.19 10.47 -11.60
C GLU A 26 2.43 10.17 -10.73
N SER A 27 2.99 11.16 -10.02
CA SER A 27 4.13 10.92 -9.13
C SER A 27 3.77 10.18 -7.85
N ASP A 28 2.48 10.07 -7.53
CA ASP A 28 2.00 9.31 -6.38
C ASP A 28 1.64 7.87 -6.76
N GLU A 29 1.60 7.54 -8.05
CA GLU A 29 1.24 6.20 -8.53
C GLU A 29 2.16 5.13 -7.93
N GLY A 30 1.56 4.10 -7.36
CA GLY A 30 2.30 3.03 -6.69
C GLY A 30 2.80 3.38 -5.29
N ASN A 31 2.63 4.60 -4.76
CA ASN A 31 2.84 4.79 -3.33
C ASN A 31 1.73 4.09 -2.53
N ILE A 32 2.02 3.70 -1.28
CA ILE A 32 0.99 3.21 -0.37
C ILE A 32 0.46 4.38 0.45
N MET A 33 -0.85 4.62 0.34
CA MET A 33 -1.57 5.42 1.32
C MET A 33 -1.90 4.53 2.51
N GLN A 34 -1.28 4.81 3.65
CA GLN A 34 -1.64 4.23 4.94
C GLN A 34 -2.55 5.21 5.69
N VAL A 35 -3.65 4.72 6.23
CA VAL A 35 -4.55 5.47 7.09
C VAL A 35 -4.63 4.78 8.44
N ASP A 36 -4.08 5.42 9.46
CA ASP A 36 -4.20 4.99 10.86
C ASP A 36 -5.39 5.71 11.49
N VAL A 37 -6.39 4.96 11.96
CA VAL A 37 -7.65 5.53 12.48
C VAL A 37 -7.80 5.25 13.97
N GLN A 38 -8.08 6.29 14.76
CA GLN A 38 -8.52 6.14 16.15
C GLN A 38 -10.02 6.36 16.22
N SER A 39 -10.79 5.29 16.39
CA SER A 39 -12.25 5.38 16.41
C SER A 39 -12.81 5.87 17.74
N ASN A 40 -11.97 6.09 18.77
CA ASN A 40 -12.37 6.59 20.09
C ASN A 40 -13.55 5.81 20.72
N GLY A 41 -13.64 4.50 20.43
CA GLY A 41 -14.71 3.62 20.93
C GLY A 41 -15.96 3.56 20.05
N HIS A 42 -15.96 4.24 18.90
CA HIS A 42 -17.04 4.19 17.93
C HIS A 42 -16.86 3.04 16.94
N GLU A 43 -17.99 2.45 16.53
CA GLU A 43 -18.05 1.54 15.39
C GLU A 43 -18.14 2.38 14.11
N LEU A 44 -17.18 2.18 13.21
CA LEU A 44 -17.08 2.94 11.96
C LEU A 44 -16.93 1.96 10.79
N ARG A 45 -17.43 2.31 9.61
CA ARG A 45 -16.99 1.71 8.35
C ARG A 45 -16.06 2.71 7.68
N ILE A 46 -14.88 2.28 7.30
CA ILE A 46 -13.91 3.14 6.60
C ILE A 46 -13.85 2.67 5.15
N GLU A 47 -13.93 3.61 4.23
CA GLU A 47 -14.03 3.34 2.81
C GLU A 47 -13.21 4.37 2.02
N LEU A 48 -12.52 3.92 0.97
CA LEU A 48 -11.87 4.79 0.00
C LEU A 48 -12.62 4.69 -1.32
N TRP A 49 -13.13 5.82 -1.82
CA TRP A 49 -13.97 5.89 -3.01
C TRP A 49 -13.24 6.67 -4.10
N GLU A 50 -13.27 6.18 -5.34
CA GLU A 50 -12.87 6.98 -6.50
C GLU A 50 -13.91 8.08 -6.77
N GLY A 51 -13.42 9.30 -7.00
CA GLY A 51 -14.22 10.50 -7.22
C GLY A 51 -14.49 11.32 -5.96
N LEU A 52 -14.89 12.58 -6.18
CA LEU A 52 -15.30 13.49 -5.12
C LEU A 52 -16.80 13.34 -4.86
N ILE A 53 -17.19 13.11 -3.61
CA ILE A 53 -18.62 13.16 -3.26
C ILE A 53 -19.12 14.61 -3.28
N GLU A 54 -20.25 14.86 -3.94
CA GLU A 54 -21.01 16.11 -3.88
C GLU A 54 -22.16 16.02 -2.86
N GLN A 55 -22.56 17.16 -2.31
CA GLN A 55 -23.54 17.23 -1.20
C GLN A 55 -24.93 16.64 -1.51
N ASN A 56 -25.23 16.41 -2.80
CA ASN A 56 -26.53 15.92 -3.27
C ASN A 56 -26.52 14.42 -3.60
N ASP A 57 -25.42 13.72 -3.32
CA ASP A 57 -25.24 12.30 -3.65
C ASP A 57 -25.94 11.39 -2.64
N HIS A 58 -27.27 11.35 -2.71
CA HIS A 58 -28.12 10.61 -1.77
C HIS A 58 -28.03 9.07 -1.90
N CYS A 59 -27.44 8.54 -2.97
CA CYS A 59 -27.49 7.10 -3.31
C CYS A 59 -26.12 6.51 -3.66
N TRP A 60 -25.03 7.14 -3.23
CA TRP A 60 -23.68 6.87 -3.72
C TRP A 60 -23.19 5.41 -3.55
N TRP A 61 -23.70 4.73 -2.52
CA TRP A 61 -23.45 3.31 -2.24
C TRP A 61 -23.84 2.36 -3.39
N ALA A 62 -24.71 2.78 -4.30
CA ALA A 62 -25.17 1.97 -5.43
C ALA A 62 -24.34 2.14 -6.71
N THR A 63 -23.41 3.10 -6.75
CA THR A 63 -22.79 3.56 -8.01
C THR A 63 -21.26 3.54 -8.04
N HIS A 64 -20.58 3.19 -6.94
CA HIS A 64 -19.11 3.27 -6.84
C HIS A 64 -18.46 1.96 -6.42
N PHE A 65 -17.25 1.70 -6.93
CA PHE A 65 -16.39 0.61 -6.47
C PHE A 65 -15.95 0.89 -5.03
N GLN A 66 -16.28 -0.04 -4.13
CA GLN A 66 -16.00 0.07 -2.69
C GLN A 66 -14.99 -0.98 -2.28
N GLU A 67 -13.89 -0.56 -1.67
CA GLU A 67 -13.10 -1.43 -0.81
C GLU A 67 -13.50 -1.17 0.64
N ALA A 68 -14.53 -1.89 1.08
CA ALA A 68 -15.02 -1.78 2.43
C ALA A 68 -14.19 -2.63 3.37
N VAL A 69 -13.52 -1.99 4.33
CA VAL A 69 -12.88 -2.72 5.42
C VAL A 69 -13.87 -2.81 6.57
N SER A 70 -14.40 -4.02 6.78
CA SER A 70 -15.36 -4.29 7.85
C SER A 70 -14.63 -4.33 9.19
N ILE A 71 -14.87 -3.35 10.06
CA ILE A 71 -14.55 -3.49 11.48
C ILE A 71 -15.84 -3.83 12.25
N GLY A 72 -15.86 -5.03 12.85
CA GLY A 72 -16.96 -5.52 13.71
C GLY A 72 -18.18 -6.08 12.97
N THR A 73 -18.61 -7.29 13.36
CA THR A 73 -19.98 -7.77 13.10
C THR A 73 -20.84 -7.44 14.31
N GLY A 74 -22.03 -6.85 14.09
CA GLY A 74 -22.89 -6.18 15.08
C GLY A 74 -23.49 -7.00 16.23
N SER A 75 -22.73 -7.91 16.84
CA SER A 75 -23.10 -8.54 18.12
C SER A 75 -21.93 -8.74 19.10
N ASN A 76 -20.68 -8.48 18.68
CA ASN A 76 -19.56 -8.37 19.63
C ASN A 76 -18.37 -7.64 18.96
N PRO A 77 -18.24 -6.31 19.12
CA PRO A 77 -17.13 -5.58 18.51
C PRO A 77 -15.81 -6.06 19.11
N GLN A 78 -14.94 -6.63 18.28
CA GLN A 78 -13.51 -6.60 18.58
C GLN A 78 -13.06 -5.17 18.27
N ILE A 79 -12.74 -4.42 19.32
CA ILE A 79 -11.89 -3.24 19.19
C ILE A 79 -10.55 -3.78 18.69
N GLU A 80 -10.34 -3.80 17.38
CA GLU A 80 -8.98 -3.79 16.85
C GLU A 80 -8.44 -2.40 17.22
N PRO A 81 -7.49 -2.27 18.15
CA PRO A 81 -6.99 -0.97 18.55
C PRO A 81 -6.28 -0.34 17.35
N ASN A 82 -6.94 0.64 16.74
CA ASN A 82 -6.43 1.45 15.65
C ASN A 82 -6.17 0.66 14.35
N PRO A 83 -7.22 0.36 13.55
CA PRO A 83 -7.01 -0.31 12.27
C PRO A 83 -6.11 0.54 11.39
N GLN A 84 -5.06 -0.10 10.86
CA GLN A 84 -4.19 0.44 9.83
C GLN A 84 -4.69 -0.07 8.48
N LEU A 85 -5.11 0.86 7.62
CA LEU A 85 -5.64 0.54 6.29
C LEU A 85 -4.66 1.02 5.23
N CYS A 86 -4.39 0.18 4.24
CA CYS A 86 -3.41 0.48 3.19
C CYS A 86 -4.06 0.34 1.81
N TRP A 87 -3.90 1.37 0.98
CA TRP A 87 -4.27 1.34 -0.44
C TRP A 87 -3.10 1.72 -1.31
N THR A 88 -2.92 1.00 -2.41
CA THR A 88 -2.01 1.42 -3.47
C THR A 88 -2.63 2.57 -4.24
N ILE A 89 -1.90 3.66 -4.33
CA ILE A 89 -2.37 4.86 -5.01
C ILE A 89 -2.35 4.63 -6.53
N LYS A 90 -3.48 4.97 -7.15
CA LYS A 90 -3.56 5.29 -8.58
C LYS A 90 -3.87 6.78 -8.73
N PRO A 91 -3.37 7.45 -9.76
CA PRO A 91 -3.69 8.86 -10.01
C PRO A 91 -5.19 9.07 -10.11
N GLY A 92 -5.68 10.16 -9.53
CA GLY A 92 -7.11 10.49 -9.53
C GLY A 92 -7.56 11.20 -8.27
N ASP A 93 -8.83 11.58 -8.28
CA ASP A 93 -9.52 12.14 -7.13
C ASP A 93 -10.23 11.04 -6.35
N TYR A 94 -10.21 11.15 -5.03
CA TYR A 94 -10.79 10.18 -4.12
C TYR A 94 -11.51 10.86 -2.96
N THR A 95 -12.44 10.12 -2.37
CA THR A 95 -13.07 10.46 -1.10
C THR A 95 -12.80 9.37 -0.06
N LEU A 96 -12.09 9.72 1.00
CA LEU A 96 -11.95 8.88 2.19
C LEU A 96 -13.16 9.12 3.09
N PHE A 97 -13.98 8.10 3.25
CA PHE A 97 -15.24 8.15 3.97
C PHE A 97 -15.18 7.36 5.27
N PHE A 98 -15.68 7.96 6.34
CA PHE A 98 -15.83 7.34 7.64
C PHE A 98 -17.32 7.31 8.01
N ALA A 99 -17.98 6.19 7.75
CA ALA A 99 -19.40 6.02 8.03
C ALA A 99 -19.60 5.57 9.48
N GLY A 100 -20.38 6.32 10.26
CA GLY A 100 -20.93 5.84 11.52
C GLY A 100 -22.36 5.33 11.33
N PHE A 101 -22.74 4.29 12.07
CA PHE A 101 -24.13 3.84 12.16
C PHE A 101 -24.73 4.30 13.48
N ASN A 102 -25.92 4.92 13.43
CA ASN A 102 -26.74 5.03 14.63
C ASN A 102 -28.09 4.34 14.40
N HIS A 103 -28.45 3.46 15.34
CA HIS A 103 -29.74 2.79 15.39
C HIS A 103 -30.86 3.66 15.99
N ASP A 104 -30.48 4.70 16.76
CA ASP A 104 -31.39 5.53 17.56
C ASP A 104 -31.62 6.95 17.00
N ASP A 105 -31.24 7.20 15.74
CA ASP A 105 -31.36 8.49 15.03
C ASP A 105 -30.66 9.70 15.72
N GLU A 106 -29.83 9.47 16.75
CA GLU A 106 -29.04 10.52 17.41
C GLU A 106 -27.79 10.85 16.58
N ILE A 107 -27.63 12.11 16.15
CA ILE A 107 -26.38 12.53 15.51
C ILE A 107 -25.34 12.67 16.61
N ILE A 108 -24.44 11.69 16.74
CA ILE A 108 -23.25 11.84 17.58
C ILE A 108 -22.15 12.43 16.69
N PRO A 109 -21.74 13.69 16.89
CA PRO A 109 -20.56 14.21 16.22
C PRO A 109 -19.32 13.53 16.79
N TYR A 110 -18.83 12.46 16.16
CA TYR A 110 -17.53 11.89 16.48
C TYR A 110 -16.44 12.79 15.90
N THR A 111 -15.40 13.07 16.70
CA THR A 111 -14.11 13.50 16.15
C THR A 111 -13.33 12.24 15.81
N ILE A 112 -13.06 12.05 14.53
CA ILE A 112 -12.25 10.96 14.03
C ILE A 112 -10.84 11.48 13.87
N ASP A 113 -9.94 10.99 14.71
CA ASP A 113 -8.52 11.25 14.55
C ASP A 113 -7.98 10.20 13.58
N TYR A 114 -7.44 10.67 12.46
CA TYR A 114 -6.79 9.81 11.49
C TYR A 114 -5.51 10.47 10.99
N LYS A 115 -4.53 9.63 10.66
CA LYS A 115 -3.28 10.07 10.04
C LYS A 115 -3.17 9.40 8.67
N ILE A 116 -2.95 10.20 7.64
CA ILE A 116 -2.58 9.69 6.31
C ILE A 116 -1.07 9.77 6.22
N GLU A 117 -0.44 8.62 5.97
CA GLU A 117 0.98 8.52 5.64
C GLU A 117 1.10 7.99 4.22
N TYR A 118 1.90 8.68 3.41
CA TYR A 118 2.35 8.16 2.13
C TYR A 118 3.64 7.42 2.39
N LEU A 119 3.57 6.09 2.39
CA LEU A 119 4.77 5.27 2.53
C LEU A 119 5.48 5.29 1.18
N THR A 120 6.40 6.22 1.04
CA THR A 120 7.48 6.14 0.06
C THR A 120 8.56 5.27 0.70
N TYR A 121 8.79 4.08 0.16
CA TYR A 121 9.95 3.32 0.58
C TYR A 121 11.19 3.98 -0.02
N ASP A 122 12.07 4.53 0.82
CA ASP A 122 13.40 4.99 0.39
C ASP A 122 14.35 3.81 0.10
N ILE A 123 13.80 2.66 -0.32
CA ILE A 123 14.55 1.50 -0.76
C ILE A 123 14.75 1.62 -2.27
N VAL A 124 16.01 1.70 -2.69
CA VAL A 124 16.37 1.79 -4.11
C VAL A 124 17.29 0.65 -4.50
N ILE A 125 17.24 0.25 -5.77
CA ILE A 125 18.26 -0.60 -6.39
C ILE A 125 19.45 0.31 -6.70
N CYS A 126 20.45 0.29 -5.82
CA CYS A 126 21.57 1.23 -5.89
C CYS A 126 22.77 0.70 -6.68
N GLU A 127 22.85 -0.61 -6.92
CA GLU A 127 23.90 -1.23 -7.72
C GLU A 127 23.40 -2.54 -8.33
N VAL A 128 23.71 -2.74 -9.61
CA VAL A 128 23.53 -3.99 -10.32
C VAL A 128 24.86 -4.34 -10.98
N ILE A 129 25.36 -5.55 -10.70
CA ILE A 129 26.51 -6.15 -11.38
C ILE A 129 25.96 -7.25 -12.28
N TYR A 130 25.90 -6.99 -13.59
CA TYR A 130 25.23 -7.85 -14.58
C TYR A 130 26.21 -8.61 -15.50
N ASP A 131 27.44 -8.13 -15.70
CA ASP A 131 28.47 -8.82 -16.51
C ASP A 131 29.82 -8.91 -15.76
N PRO A 132 29.86 -9.55 -14.57
CA PRO A 132 31.11 -9.79 -13.87
C PRO A 132 31.89 -10.95 -14.51
N PRO A 133 33.24 -10.94 -14.45
CA PRO A 133 34.01 -12.09 -14.89
C PRO A 133 33.67 -13.33 -14.06
N GLY A 134 33.50 -14.48 -14.71
CA GLY A 134 33.24 -15.75 -14.05
C GLY A 134 32.14 -16.56 -14.73
N GLN A 135 31.55 -17.48 -13.97
CA GLN A 135 30.44 -18.30 -14.42
C GLN A 135 29.11 -17.58 -14.12
N GLU A 136 28.30 -17.33 -15.14
CA GLU A 136 26.98 -16.71 -14.95
C GLU A 136 25.96 -17.66 -14.30
N PRO A 137 25.08 -17.18 -13.41
CA PRO A 137 25.00 -15.81 -12.86
C PRO A 137 25.72 -15.66 -11.51
N ASP A 138 26.71 -16.49 -11.17
CA ASP A 138 27.16 -16.67 -9.78
C ASP A 138 27.65 -15.38 -9.12
N ASN A 139 28.38 -14.58 -9.89
CA ASN A 139 29.00 -13.34 -9.44
C ASN A 139 28.14 -12.10 -9.72
N GLU A 140 27.01 -12.25 -10.41
CA GLU A 140 26.06 -11.17 -10.61
C GLU A 140 25.43 -10.79 -9.27
N LEU A 141 25.08 -9.51 -9.11
CA LEU A 141 24.63 -8.99 -7.83
C LEU A 141 23.60 -7.88 -8.00
N ILE A 142 22.58 -7.92 -7.15
CA ILE A 142 21.62 -6.82 -6.97
C ILE A 142 21.80 -6.28 -5.55
N LYS A 143 21.97 -4.96 -5.42
CA LYS A 143 22.07 -4.28 -4.12
C LYS A 143 20.89 -3.33 -3.93
N LEU A 144 20.25 -3.48 -2.78
CA LEU A 144 19.23 -2.58 -2.27
C LEU A 144 19.82 -1.68 -1.20
N CYS A 145 19.56 -0.37 -1.29
CA CYS A 145 19.99 0.61 -0.30
C CYS A 145 18.77 1.26 0.34
N ASN A 146 18.78 1.40 1.66
CA ASN A 146 17.82 2.22 2.39
C ASN A 146 18.39 3.63 2.55
N GLN A 147 17.88 4.57 1.75
CA GLN A 147 18.25 5.99 1.78
C GLN A 147 17.43 6.79 2.79
N GLY A 148 16.45 6.15 3.44
CA GLY A 148 15.57 6.76 4.42
C GLY A 148 16.17 6.85 5.81
N SER A 149 15.38 7.41 6.72
CA SER A 149 15.76 7.67 8.12
C SER A 149 15.27 6.59 9.11
N SER A 150 14.50 5.61 8.64
CA SER A 150 13.94 4.51 9.45
C SER A 150 14.33 3.15 8.88
N SER A 151 14.24 2.10 9.70
CA SER A 151 14.50 0.73 9.23
C SER A 151 13.29 0.21 8.45
N VAL A 152 13.54 -0.51 7.35
CA VAL A 152 12.49 -1.09 6.48
C VAL A 152 12.61 -2.60 6.47
N ASP A 153 11.53 -3.29 6.84
CA ASP A 153 11.41 -4.74 6.64
C ASP A 153 11.07 -5.03 5.18
N ILE A 154 12.02 -5.64 4.48
CA ILE A 154 11.92 -6.04 3.08
C ILE A 154 11.69 -7.55 2.94
N GLY A 155 11.42 -8.26 4.05
CA GLY A 155 11.06 -9.67 4.01
C GLY A 155 9.79 -9.89 3.17
N GLY A 156 9.85 -10.83 2.22
CA GLY A 156 8.74 -11.13 1.31
C GLY A 156 8.62 -10.19 0.11
N TRP A 157 9.48 -9.17 -0.01
CA TRP A 157 9.58 -8.36 -1.23
C TRP A 157 10.16 -9.18 -2.38
N ARG A 158 10.00 -8.70 -3.61
CA ARG A 158 10.31 -9.46 -4.83
C ARG A 158 11.21 -8.67 -5.76
N LEU A 159 12.24 -9.33 -6.28
CA LEU A 159 13.07 -8.88 -7.41
C LEU A 159 12.66 -9.67 -8.66
N THR A 160 12.53 -9.01 -9.81
CA THR A 160 12.16 -9.65 -11.08
C THR A 160 12.74 -8.89 -12.26
N ASP A 161 13.04 -9.62 -13.34
CA ASP A 161 13.40 -9.12 -14.68
C ASP A 161 12.20 -9.19 -15.65
N GLY A 162 11.00 -9.45 -15.12
CA GLY A 162 9.79 -9.70 -15.92
C GLY A 162 9.59 -11.16 -16.33
N GLU A 163 10.62 -12.00 -16.32
CA GLU A 163 10.49 -13.45 -16.61
C GLU A 163 10.49 -14.27 -15.32
N GLY A 164 11.49 -14.09 -14.47
CA GLY A 164 11.65 -14.80 -13.22
C GLY A 164 11.57 -13.89 -12.00
N THR A 165 11.44 -14.51 -10.84
CA THR A 165 11.30 -13.77 -9.58
C THR A 165 12.12 -14.42 -8.48
N TYR A 166 12.79 -13.58 -7.69
CA TYR A 166 13.35 -13.93 -6.40
C TYR A 166 12.59 -13.25 -5.27
N THR A 167 12.20 -14.01 -4.24
CA THR A 167 11.56 -13.46 -3.02
C THR A 167 12.58 -13.32 -1.91
N ILE A 168 12.68 -12.13 -1.33
CA ILE A 168 13.61 -11.82 -0.25
C ILE A 168 13.18 -12.61 1.02
N PRO A 169 14.11 -13.29 1.72
CA PRO A 169 13.78 -14.08 2.89
C PRO A 169 13.04 -13.28 3.97
N SER A 170 12.07 -13.91 4.63
CA SER A 170 11.33 -13.32 5.74
C SER A 170 12.26 -12.87 6.87
N GLY A 171 11.97 -11.71 7.48
CA GLY A 171 12.79 -11.14 8.56
C GLY A 171 14.03 -10.38 8.08
N THR A 172 14.14 -10.12 6.78
CA THR A 172 15.22 -9.29 6.22
C THR A 172 14.87 -7.81 6.41
N THR A 173 15.68 -7.09 7.18
CA THR A 173 15.49 -5.66 7.42
C THR A 173 16.71 -4.88 6.95
N ILE A 174 16.51 -3.75 6.26
CA ILE A 174 17.57 -2.79 5.98
C ILE A 174 17.42 -1.61 6.94
N THR A 175 18.40 -1.42 7.83
CA THR A 175 18.47 -0.25 8.70
C THR A 175 18.69 1.03 7.90
N ALA A 176 18.30 2.18 8.46
CA ALA A 176 18.50 3.49 7.85
C ALA A 176 19.97 3.68 7.37
N GLY A 177 20.16 4.16 6.14
CA GLY A 177 21.47 4.38 5.53
C GLY A 177 22.28 3.12 5.20
N SER A 178 21.73 1.92 5.36
CA SER A 178 22.42 0.65 5.14
C SER A 178 22.01 0.00 3.81
N SER A 179 22.60 -1.15 3.49
CA SER A 179 22.28 -1.89 2.27
C SER A 179 22.16 -3.39 2.52
N TRP A 180 21.49 -4.07 1.61
CA TRP A 180 21.39 -5.52 1.51
C TRP A 180 21.71 -5.94 0.07
N SER A 181 22.29 -7.11 -0.12
CA SER A 181 22.66 -7.61 -1.46
C SER A 181 22.35 -9.09 -1.60
N VAL A 182 22.11 -9.50 -2.84
CA VAL A 182 21.96 -10.91 -3.21
C VAL A 182 22.74 -11.19 -4.48
N TYR A 183 23.45 -12.31 -4.48
CA TYR A 183 24.21 -12.80 -5.64
C TYR A 183 23.37 -13.74 -6.51
N GLY A 184 23.69 -13.86 -7.79
CA GLY A 184 22.96 -14.75 -8.71
C GLY A 184 23.09 -16.23 -8.39
N SER A 185 24.17 -16.63 -7.73
CA SER A 185 24.29 -17.96 -7.11
C SER A 185 23.20 -18.23 -6.06
N THR A 186 22.61 -17.19 -5.47
CA THR A 186 21.52 -17.28 -4.49
C THR A 186 20.14 -17.10 -5.13
N TYR A 187 19.97 -16.10 -6.00
CA TYR A 187 18.65 -15.82 -6.58
C TYR A 187 18.32 -16.71 -7.78
N ASN A 188 19.31 -17.28 -8.46
CA ASN A 188 19.17 -18.23 -9.57
C ASN A 188 20.19 -19.39 -9.46
N PRO A 189 20.10 -20.23 -8.42
CA PRO A 189 21.08 -21.30 -8.16
C PRO A 189 21.06 -22.39 -9.23
N THR A 190 19.98 -22.49 -10.01
CA THR A 190 19.82 -23.46 -11.09
C THR A 190 20.36 -22.97 -12.44
N ARG A 191 20.77 -21.70 -12.53
CA ARG A 191 21.19 -21.05 -13.78
C ARG A 191 20.11 -21.13 -14.87
N TYR A 192 18.85 -21.07 -14.45
CA TYR A 192 17.75 -21.13 -15.39
C TYR A 192 17.64 -19.78 -16.08
N THR A 193 17.95 -19.73 -17.37
CA THR A 193 18.00 -18.50 -18.18
C THR A 193 16.62 -17.88 -18.45
N ARG A 194 15.55 -18.45 -17.88
CA ARG A 194 14.19 -17.87 -17.85
C ARG A 194 13.67 -17.70 -16.42
N GLY A 195 14.56 -17.86 -15.43
CA GLY A 195 14.36 -17.33 -14.08
C GLY A 195 14.94 -15.92 -14.03
N LEU A 196 15.01 -15.31 -12.84
CA LEU A 196 15.65 -14.01 -12.69
C LEU A 196 17.11 -14.14 -13.16
N TYR A 197 17.47 -13.47 -14.25
CA TYR A 197 18.74 -13.62 -14.94
C TYR A 197 19.13 -12.26 -15.54
N LEU A 198 20.20 -11.65 -15.06
CA LEU A 198 20.59 -10.32 -15.51
C LEU A 198 21.35 -10.44 -16.83
N ALA A 199 20.76 -10.03 -17.95
CA ALA A 199 21.45 -10.12 -19.22
C ALA A 199 22.70 -9.21 -19.26
N ASN A 200 23.79 -9.69 -19.87
CA ASN A 200 25.04 -8.92 -19.96
C ASN A 200 24.90 -7.61 -20.77
N SER A 201 23.79 -7.44 -21.48
CA SER A 201 23.44 -6.22 -22.18
C SER A 201 21.93 -6.02 -22.20
N HIS A 202 21.47 -4.83 -21.83
CA HIS A 202 20.10 -4.34 -22.06
C HIS A 202 18.99 -5.17 -21.42
N ASP A 203 18.78 -4.93 -20.13
CA ASP A 203 17.79 -5.62 -19.32
C ASP A 203 17.38 -4.75 -18.12
N ASP A 204 16.34 -5.19 -17.41
CA ASP A 204 15.74 -4.47 -16.30
C ASP A 204 15.71 -5.36 -15.05
N VAL A 205 15.87 -4.76 -13.89
CA VAL A 205 15.48 -5.39 -12.62
C VAL A 205 14.51 -4.49 -11.87
N ILE A 206 13.38 -5.07 -11.49
CA ILE A 206 12.27 -4.40 -10.83
C ILE A 206 12.14 -4.94 -9.41
N LEU A 207 12.02 -4.01 -8.46
CA LEU A 207 11.75 -4.28 -7.06
C LEU A 207 10.27 -4.04 -6.77
N TYR A 208 9.59 -5.05 -6.25
CA TYR A 208 8.25 -4.96 -5.71
C TYR A 208 8.25 -5.21 -4.20
N ASP A 209 7.38 -4.51 -3.48
CA ASP A 209 7.14 -4.79 -2.07
C ASP A 209 6.32 -6.08 -1.86
N LYS A 210 6.02 -6.41 -0.59
CA LYS A 210 5.20 -7.58 -0.22
C LYS A 210 3.76 -7.52 -0.74
N ALA A 211 3.24 -6.33 -1.04
CA ALA A 211 1.89 -6.10 -1.57
C ALA A 211 1.85 -6.16 -3.11
N GLY A 212 3.00 -6.32 -3.77
CA GLY A 212 3.11 -6.39 -5.23
C GLY A 212 3.23 -5.02 -5.88
N ILE A 213 3.67 -4.01 -5.13
CA ILE A 213 3.77 -2.63 -5.57
C ILE A 213 5.19 -2.29 -5.99
N LYS A 214 5.34 -1.69 -7.18
CA LYS A 214 6.66 -1.37 -7.73
C LYS A 214 7.29 -0.28 -6.87
N VAL A 215 8.42 -0.61 -6.24
CA VAL A 215 9.20 0.31 -5.41
C VAL A 215 10.29 0.97 -6.22
N ASN A 216 11.01 0.20 -7.04
CA ASN A 216 12.13 0.71 -7.81
C ASN A 216 12.39 -0.15 -9.05
N GLU A 217 13.13 0.40 -10.00
CA GLU A 217 13.51 -0.26 -11.25
C GLU A 217 14.89 0.25 -11.66
N TYR A 218 15.73 -0.64 -12.18
CA TYR A 218 17.07 -0.34 -12.66
C TYR A 218 17.29 -0.97 -14.02
N HIS A 219 17.69 -0.14 -14.98
CA HIS A 219 17.97 -0.51 -16.37
C HIS A 219 19.45 -0.29 -16.69
N TRP A 220 20.05 -1.12 -17.55
CA TRP A 220 21.43 -0.93 -18.03
C TRP A 220 21.62 -1.10 -19.54
#